data_AF-A0A6H1ZPD6-F1
#
_entry.id   AF-A0A6H1ZPD6-F1
#
_cell.length_a   1.000
_cell.length_b   1.000
_cell.length_c   1.000
_cell.angle_alpha   90.00
_cell.angle_beta   90.00
_cell.angle_gamma   90.00
#
_symmetry.space_group_name_H-M   'P 1'
#
loop_
_entity.id
_entity.type
_entity.pdbx_description
1 polymer ?
#
loop_
_entity_poly.entity_id
_entity_poly.type
_entity_poly.pdbx_seq_one_letter_code
_entity_poly.pdbx_strand_id
1 'polypeptide(L)'
;MQWNRLIQRGSDHYKSLSVEPIDLYKAGGILHDFAIGNIIKYAFRNRSSLTSQLEMVSISDMKKIIHYAEMLISLEEERTRNVNK
;
A
#
# COMPACT_ATOMS: atom_id res chain seq x y z
N MET A 1 6.65 2.44 11.91
CA MET A 1 5.54 1.62 12.47
C MET A 1 5.91 0.14 12.39
N GLN A 2 5.36 -0.75 13.23
CA GLN A 2 5.65 -2.21 13.12
C GLN A 2 4.95 -2.82 11.90
N TRP A 3 5.68 -3.55 11.06
CA TRP A 3 5.24 -4.23 9.82
C TRP A 3 3.88 -4.95 9.96
N ASN A 4 3.68 -5.69 11.06
CA ASN A 4 2.45 -6.45 11.32
C ASN A 4 1.18 -5.60 11.36
N ARG A 5 1.27 -4.30 11.71
CA ARG A 5 0.11 -3.39 11.69
C ARG A 5 -0.26 -2.93 10.29
N LEU A 6 0.70 -2.93 9.35
CA LEU A 6 0.43 -2.59 7.96
C LEU A 6 -0.31 -3.74 7.28
N ILE A 7 0.15 -4.98 7.51
CA ILE A 7 -0.51 -6.21 7.06
C ILE A 7 -2.01 -6.22 7.41
N GLN A 8 -2.35 -6.01 8.69
CA GLN A 8 -3.73 -6.03 9.17
C GLN A 8 -4.67 -4.97 8.54
N ARG A 9 -4.12 -3.88 7.99
CA ARG A 9 -4.89 -2.81 7.31
C ARG A 9 -5.19 -3.14 5.84
N GLY A 10 -4.61 -4.20 5.29
CA GLY A 10 -4.94 -4.73 3.97
C GLY A 10 -6.39 -5.22 3.89
N SER A 11 -6.87 -5.38 2.65
CA SER A 11 -8.22 -5.89 2.33
C SER A 11 -8.58 -7.12 3.15
N ASP A 12 -9.77 -7.14 3.75
CA ASP A 12 -10.34 -8.29 4.50
C ASP A 12 -10.39 -9.59 3.68
N HIS A 13 -10.22 -9.50 2.36
CA HIS A 13 -10.35 -10.61 1.43
C HIS A 13 -9.32 -11.74 1.64
N TYR A 14 -8.14 -11.46 2.23
CA TYR A 14 -7.06 -12.44 2.41
C TYR A 14 -6.79 -12.84 3.86
N LYS A 15 -7.60 -12.36 4.83
CA LYS A 15 -7.39 -12.55 6.27
C LYS A 15 -7.52 -14.01 6.75
N SER A 16 -7.87 -14.94 5.88
CA SER A 16 -8.01 -16.37 6.21
C SER A 16 -6.77 -17.22 5.90
N LEU A 17 -5.68 -16.64 5.39
CA LEU A 17 -4.47 -17.37 5.01
C LEU A 17 -3.30 -17.05 5.94
N SER A 18 -2.49 -18.06 6.28
CA SER A 18 -1.31 -17.93 7.15
C SER A 18 -0.18 -17.09 6.55
N VAL A 19 -0.24 -16.81 5.25
CA VAL A 19 0.69 -15.97 4.50
C VAL A 19 -0.16 -15.01 3.67
N GLU A 20 0.01 -13.71 3.86
CA GLU A 20 -0.73 -12.73 3.06
C GLU A 20 -0.03 -12.49 1.71
N PRO A 21 -0.76 -12.11 0.65
CA PRO A 21 -0.16 -11.83 -0.65
C PRO A 21 0.98 -10.81 -0.60
N ILE A 22 0.93 -9.85 0.33
CA ILE A 22 1.99 -8.85 0.53
C ILE A 22 3.29 -9.45 1.06
N ASP A 23 3.22 -10.54 1.83
CA ASP A 23 4.41 -11.27 2.28
C ASP A 23 5.09 -11.96 1.09
N LEU A 24 4.29 -12.54 0.18
CA LEU A 24 4.78 -13.11 -1.07
C LEU A 24 5.43 -12.04 -1.96
N TYR A 25 4.80 -10.87 -2.08
CA TYR A 25 5.34 -9.76 -2.87
C TYR A 25 6.66 -9.23 -2.29
N LYS A 26 6.77 -9.19 -0.95
CA LYS A 26 8.00 -8.78 -0.27
C LYS A 26 9.11 -9.79 -0.51
N ALA A 27 8.83 -11.08 -0.31
CA ALA A 27 9.79 -12.16 -0.55
C ALA A 27 10.24 -12.22 -2.03
N GLY A 28 9.32 -11.95 -2.96
CA GLY A 28 9.59 -11.92 -4.39
C GLY A 28 10.23 -10.63 -4.91
N GLY A 29 10.49 -9.63 -4.06
CA GLY A 29 11.13 -8.37 -4.45
C GLY A 29 10.25 -7.41 -5.26
N ILE A 30 8.97 -7.70 -5.48
CA ILE A 30 8.05 -6.89 -6.29
C ILE A 30 7.20 -5.93 -5.47
N LEU A 31 7.27 -5.99 -4.14
CA LEU A 31 6.41 -5.20 -3.26
C LEU A 31 6.59 -3.69 -3.45
N HIS A 32 7.81 -3.23 -3.73
CA HIS A 32 8.09 -1.84 -4.01
C HIS A 32 7.28 -1.33 -5.21
N ASP A 33 7.38 -2.03 -6.34
CA ASP A 33 6.70 -1.65 -7.59
C ASP A 33 5.18 -1.82 -7.46
N PHE A 34 4.73 -2.86 -6.75
CA PHE A 34 3.33 -3.07 -6.42
C PHE A 34 2.74 -1.91 -5.62
N ALA A 35 3.45 -1.40 -4.61
CA ALA A 35 2.99 -0.29 -3.79
C ALA A 35 2.92 1.02 -4.62
N ILE A 36 3.93 1.31 -5.44
CA ILE A 36 3.93 2.48 -6.35
C ILE A 36 2.74 2.40 -7.32
N GLY A 37 2.55 1.26 -7.99
CA GLY A 37 1.44 1.07 -8.92
C GLY A 37 0.08 1.28 -8.26
N ASN A 38 -0.09 0.84 -7.01
CA ASN A 38 -1.32 1.07 -6.27
C ASN A 38 -1.50 2.54 -5.86
N ILE A 39 -0.43 3.24 -5.44
CA ILE A 39 -0.48 4.68 -5.17
C ILE A 39 -0.99 5.43 -6.41
N ILE A 40 -0.39 5.16 -7.58
CA ILE A 40 -0.80 5.78 -8.85
C ILE A 40 -2.26 5.44 -9.16
N LYS A 41 -2.66 4.16 -9.06
CA LYS A 41 -4.04 3.71 -9.31
C LYS A 41 -5.05 4.47 -8.45
N TYR A 42 -4.82 4.54 -7.14
CA TYR A 42 -5.76 5.18 -6.22
C TYR A 42 -5.72 6.70 -6.32
N ALA A 43 -4.55 7.31 -6.57
CA ALA A 43 -4.46 8.75 -6.86
C ALA A 43 -5.21 9.10 -8.15
N PHE A 44 -5.02 8.31 -9.21
CA PHE A 44 -5.72 8.49 -10.48
C PHE A 44 -7.24 8.31 -10.31
N ARG A 45 -7.68 7.27 -9.59
CA ARG A 45 -9.11 7.06 -9.27
C ARG A 45 -9.69 8.21 -8.45
N ASN A 46 -8.89 8.81 -7.58
CA ASN A 46 -9.31 9.89 -6.69
C ASN A 46 -9.31 11.28 -7.32
N ARG A 47 -8.90 11.42 -8.59
CA ARG A 47 -8.97 12.70 -9.31
C ARG A 47 -10.44 13.13 -9.44
N SER A 48 -10.81 14.25 -8.82
CA SER A 48 -12.20 14.73 -8.75
C SER A 48 -12.73 15.39 -10.03
N SER A 49 -12.02 15.33 -11.16
CA SER A 49 -12.57 15.82 -12.42
C SER A 49 -11.86 15.21 -13.63
N LEU A 50 -12.59 14.42 -14.40
CA LEU A 50 -12.43 14.42 -15.86
C LEU A 50 -13.77 14.33 -16.60
N THR A 51 -14.84 13.83 -15.97
CA THR A 51 -16.16 13.78 -16.62
C THR A 51 -17.26 13.78 -15.57
N SER A 52 -18.07 14.85 -15.55
CA SER A 52 -19.31 15.03 -14.76
C SER A 52 -19.19 15.48 -13.30
N GLN A 53 -20.02 16.48 -12.98
CA GLN A 53 -19.99 17.37 -11.82
C GLN A 53 -20.47 16.74 -10.49
N LEU A 54 -20.28 15.43 -10.26
CA LEU A 54 -20.82 14.78 -9.06
C LEU A 54 -19.95 13.67 -8.44
N GLU A 55 -18.73 13.42 -8.92
CA GLU A 55 -17.88 12.42 -8.27
C GLU A 55 -17.13 13.01 -7.06
N MET A 56 -17.64 12.70 -5.87
CA MET A 56 -17.00 13.04 -4.60
C MET A 56 -15.64 12.35 -4.48
N VAL A 57 -14.62 13.10 -4.05
CA VAL A 57 -13.30 12.60 -3.68
C VAL A 57 -13.44 11.47 -2.65
N SER A 58 -12.92 10.29 -2.97
CA SER A 58 -13.00 9.10 -2.11
C SER A 58 -11.95 9.12 -1.00
N ILE A 59 -12.37 9.33 0.25
CA ILE A 59 -11.51 9.17 1.44
C ILE A 59 -10.93 7.75 1.52
N SER A 60 -11.67 6.75 1.03
CA SER A 60 -11.21 5.36 1.01
C SER A 60 -9.98 5.17 0.11
N ASP A 61 -9.82 5.96 -0.94
CA ASP A 61 -8.64 5.93 -1.81
C ASP A 61 -7.45 6.61 -1.18
N MET A 62 -7.68 7.76 -0.55
CA MET A 62 -6.64 8.45 0.23
C MET A 62 -6.07 7.55 1.34
N LYS A 63 -6.92 6.81 2.05
CA LYS A 63 -6.48 5.83 3.05
C LYS A 63 -5.62 4.71 2.45
N LYS A 64 -5.94 4.26 1.23
CA LYS A 64 -5.12 3.26 0.53
C LYS A 64 -3.78 3.84 0.09
N ILE A 65 -3.76 5.07 -0.41
CA ILE A 65 -2.51 5.79 -0.75
C ILE A 65 -1.60 5.87 0.47
N ILE A 66 -2.14 6.30 1.62
CA ILE A 66 -1.40 6.35 2.89
C ILE A 66 -0.85 4.97 3.26
N HIS A 67 -1.68 3.94 3.19
CA HIS A 67 -1.25 2.57 3.50
C HIS A 67 -0.06 2.11 2.64
N TYR A 68 -0.11 2.30 1.32
CA TYR A 68 1.01 1.91 0.45
C TYR A 68 2.26 2.79 0.65
N ALA A 69 2.08 4.08 0.97
CA ALA A 69 3.20 4.94 1.34
C ALA A 69 3.87 4.49 2.65
N GLU A 70 3.09 4.13 3.68
CA GLU A 70 3.59 3.56 4.92
C GLU A 70 4.37 2.25 4.68
N MET A 71 3.93 1.42 3.73
CA MET A 71 4.66 0.20 3.34
C MET A 71 6.03 0.51 2.73
N LEU A 72 6.12 1.47 1.80
CA LEU A 72 7.39 1.88 1.19
C LEU A 72 8.37 2.43 2.23
N ILE A 73 7.89 3.25 3.17
CA ILE A 73 8.71 3.75 4.28
C ILE A 73 9.22 2.59 5.12
N SER A 74 8.37 1.63 5.48
CA SER A 74 8.78 0.46 6.28
C SER A 74 9.86 -0.37 5.59
N LEU A 75 9.77 -0.56 4.27
CA LEU A 75 10.78 -1.28 3.50
C LEU A 75 12.14 -0.56 3.55
N GLU A 76 12.14 0.76 3.38
CA GLU A 76 13.36 1.55 3.37
C GLU A 76 14.01 1.66 4.75
N GLU A 77 13.20 1.79 5.81
CA GLU A 77 13.68 1.73 7.20
C GLU A 77 14.33 0.37 7.51
N GLU A 78 13.73 -0.73 7.07
CA GLU A 78 14.29 -2.08 7.21
C GLU A 78 15.61 -2.23 6.45
N ARG A 79 15.66 -1.76 5.19
CA ARG A 79 16.88 -1.76 4.38
C ARG A 79 18.00 -0.98 5.06
N THR A 80 17.72 0.22 5.54
CA THR A 80 18.69 1.09 6.23
C THR A 80 19.20 0.45 7.52
N ARG A 81 18.31 -0.16 8.33
CA ARG A 81 18.71 -0.91 9.54
C ARG A 81 19.62 -2.09 9.23
N ASN A 82 19.44 -2.77 8.10
CA ASN A 82 20.27 -3.91 7.71
C ASN A 82 21.63 -3.49 7.17
N VAL A 83 21.74 -2.30 6.56
CA VAL A 83 23.03 -1.75 6.09
C VAL A 83 23.90 -1.24 7.24
N ASN A 84 23.28 -0.72 8.31
CA ASN A 84 23.99 -0.18 9.48
C ASN A 84 24.28 -1.23 10.57
N LYS A 85 23.99 -2.51 10.31
CA LYS A 85 24.35 -3.66 11.15
C LYS A 85 25.59 -4.31 10.61
#